data_AF-A0A4V1J3Z6-F1
#
_entry.id   AF-A0A4V1J3Z6-F1
#
_cell.length_a   1.000
_cell.length_b   1.000
_cell.length_c   1.000
_cell.angle_alpha   90.00
_cell.angle_beta   90.00
_cell.angle_gamma   90.00
#
_symmetry.space_group_name_H-M   'P 1'
#
loop_
_entity.id
_entity.type
_entity.pdbx_description
1 polymer ?
#
loop_
_entity_poly.entity_id
_entity_poly.type
_entity_poly.pdbx_seq_one_letter_code
_entity_poly.pdbx_strand_id
1 'polypeptide(L)'
;PAAELQALLSSSATEIQAGHTADAKYPTLDQLVQTTTSGEYNQALFPDWVLFVKTQSVPLPDSLFDQYDLLHCRCFMGLFPEIQRAWLTIDHRLFLWNYEDGSEFHAYEEQDQIIISVALVKPRTDVLDSQINHLLVLATPLEAILLGVASRPSKKKAGGEVTFYSTQLNVPTDNVSIHHMVGSAAGRIFMAGSDSNLYEIVYAAEEGWFSRRCRKVNLTASIYSYLMPSFLTGSESDPVIHMVVDDSRQ
;
A
#
# COMPACT_ATOMS: atom_id res chain seq x y z
N PRO A 1 37.00 -38.89 -24.80
CA PRO A 1 36.31 -38.63 -23.52
C PRO A 1 36.38 -37.15 -23.08
N ALA A 2 37.44 -36.66 -22.43
CA ALA A 2 37.42 -35.33 -21.80
C ALA A 2 37.21 -34.16 -22.80
N ALA A 3 37.97 -34.11 -23.89
CA ALA A 3 37.86 -33.05 -24.91
C ALA A 3 36.51 -33.04 -25.64
N GLU A 4 35.92 -34.22 -25.84
CA GLU A 4 34.61 -34.43 -26.47
C GLU A 4 33.47 -33.96 -25.55
N LEU A 5 33.57 -34.26 -24.25
CA LEU A 5 32.65 -33.78 -23.23
C LEU A 5 32.75 -32.26 -23.07
N GLN A 6 33.96 -31.69 -23.17
CA GLN A 6 34.16 -30.24 -23.16
C GLN A 6 33.64 -29.55 -24.43
N ALA A 7 33.75 -30.18 -25.60
CA ALA A 7 33.14 -29.70 -26.84
C ALA A 7 31.61 -29.70 -26.75
N LEU A 8 30.99 -30.77 -26.23
CA LEU A 8 29.56 -30.86 -25.98
C LEU A 8 29.08 -29.76 -25.01
N LEU A 9 29.79 -29.56 -23.89
CA LEU A 9 29.47 -28.49 -22.93
C LEU A 9 29.56 -27.09 -23.56
N SER A 10 30.58 -26.83 -24.40
CA SER A 10 30.71 -25.54 -25.10
C SER A 10 29.62 -25.33 -26.15
N SER A 11 29.18 -26.38 -26.84
CA SER A 11 28.06 -26.33 -27.78
C SER A 11 26.75 -26.01 -27.04
N SER A 12 26.45 -26.74 -25.97
CA SER A 12 25.24 -26.52 -25.15
C SER A 12 25.21 -25.11 -24.53
N ALA A 13 26.35 -24.60 -24.04
CA ALA A 13 26.44 -23.24 -23.53
C ALA A 13 26.19 -22.19 -24.62
N THR A 14 26.67 -22.44 -25.84
CA THR A 14 26.44 -21.55 -27.00
C THR A 14 24.96 -21.52 -27.38
N GLU A 15 24.28 -22.67 -27.36
CA GLU A 15 22.85 -22.80 -27.67
C GLU A 15 21.96 -22.13 -26.61
N ILE A 16 22.27 -22.32 -25.32
CA ILE A 16 21.60 -21.61 -24.21
C ILE A 16 21.79 -20.09 -24.35
N GLN A 17 23.01 -19.63 -24.67
CA GLN A 17 23.28 -18.22 -24.87
C GLN A 17 22.53 -17.65 -26.09
N ALA A 18 22.38 -18.43 -27.17
CA ALA A 18 21.59 -18.05 -28.33
C ALA A 18 20.10 -17.91 -27.98
N GLY A 19 19.53 -18.85 -27.22
CA GLY A 19 18.17 -18.79 -26.70
C GLY A 19 17.92 -17.54 -25.83
N HIS A 20 18.76 -17.33 -24.81
CA HIS A 20 18.70 -16.11 -23.97
C HIS A 20 18.82 -14.82 -24.81
N THR A 21 19.64 -14.82 -25.87
CA THR A 21 19.80 -13.67 -26.76
C THR A 21 18.61 -13.47 -27.70
N ALA A 22 17.78 -14.50 -27.92
CA ALA A 22 16.50 -14.38 -28.62
C ALA A 22 15.41 -13.86 -27.68
N ASP A 23 15.29 -14.41 -26.48
CA ASP A 23 14.30 -13.98 -25.47
C ASP A 23 14.53 -12.52 -25.05
N ALA A 24 15.78 -12.09 -24.89
CA ALA A 24 16.15 -10.70 -24.58
C ALA A 24 15.83 -9.70 -25.73
N LYS A 25 15.42 -10.17 -26.91
CA LYS A 25 14.94 -9.33 -28.03
C LYS A 25 13.42 -9.27 -28.11
N TYR A 26 12.70 -9.86 -27.15
CA TYR A 26 11.25 -9.71 -27.10
C TYR A 26 10.88 -8.21 -27.02
N PRO A 27 9.93 -7.72 -27.83
CA PRO A 27 9.61 -6.29 -27.87
C PRO A 27 9.21 -5.74 -26.50
N THR A 28 9.72 -4.56 -26.15
CA THR A 28 9.38 -3.90 -24.90
C THR A 28 7.95 -3.36 -24.95
N LEU A 29 7.32 -3.18 -23.78
CA LEU A 29 5.91 -2.79 -23.69
C LEU A 29 5.61 -1.46 -24.40
N ASP A 30 6.54 -0.50 -24.36
CA ASP A 30 6.41 0.77 -25.08
C ASP A 30 6.43 0.60 -26.60
N GLN A 31 7.23 -0.34 -27.13
CA GLN A 31 7.24 -0.67 -28.56
C GLN A 31 5.92 -1.34 -28.98
N LEU A 32 5.39 -2.25 -28.15
CA LEU A 32 4.11 -2.91 -28.40
C LEU A 32 2.92 -1.93 -28.35
N VAL A 33 2.93 -0.95 -27.45
CA VAL A 33 1.86 0.05 -27.33
C VAL A 33 1.95 1.13 -28.43
N GLN A 34 3.13 1.41 -28.98
CA GLN A 34 3.29 2.30 -30.13
C GLN A 34 2.72 1.70 -31.43
N THR A 35 2.66 0.37 -31.55
CA THR A 35 2.14 -0.32 -32.73
C THR A 35 0.62 -0.41 -32.76
N THR A 36 -0.03 0.73 -33.05
CA THR A 36 -1.47 0.92 -33.31
C THR A 36 -2.44 0.64 -32.14
N THR A 37 -3.54 1.40 -32.09
CA THR A 37 -4.70 1.09 -31.23
C THR A 37 -5.41 -0.17 -31.72
N SER A 38 -5.02 -1.33 -31.20
CA SER A 38 -5.68 -2.60 -31.45
C SER A 38 -6.99 -2.69 -30.66
N GLY A 39 -8.12 -2.58 -31.38
CA GLY A 39 -9.45 -2.96 -30.86
C GLY A 39 -9.72 -4.47 -30.95
N GLU A 40 -8.73 -5.27 -31.32
CA GLU A 40 -8.83 -6.71 -31.57
C GLU A 40 -8.66 -7.50 -30.26
N TYR A 41 -9.78 -7.87 -29.65
CA TYR A 41 -9.80 -8.74 -28.48
C TYR A 41 -10.16 -10.17 -28.88
N ASN A 42 -9.21 -11.10 -28.73
CA ASN A 42 -9.49 -12.53 -28.87
C ASN A 42 -10.16 -13.05 -27.60
N GLN A 43 -11.49 -13.21 -27.63
CA GLN A 43 -12.21 -13.94 -26.59
C GLN A 43 -11.89 -15.42 -26.70
N ALA A 44 -11.60 -16.06 -25.55
CA ALA A 44 -11.32 -17.49 -25.49
C ALA A 44 -12.57 -18.29 -25.91
N LEU A 45 -12.51 -18.92 -27.08
CA LEU A 45 -13.60 -19.75 -27.62
C LEU A 45 -13.73 -21.10 -26.90
N PHE A 46 -12.70 -21.51 -26.15
CA PHE A 46 -12.62 -22.79 -25.45
C PHE A 46 -12.15 -22.58 -23.99
N PRO A 47 -12.64 -23.38 -23.02
CA PRO A 47 -12.25 -23.28 -21.62
C PRO A 47 -10.73 -23.37 -21.38
N ASP A 48 -10.03 -24.21 -22.16
CA ASP A 48 -8.58 -24.41 -22.02
C ASP A 48 -7.75 -23.20 -22.50
N TRP A 49 -8.39 -22.21 -23.14
CA TRP A 49 -7.74 -21.01 -23.69
C TRP A 49 -8.02 -19.74 -22.85
N VAL A 50 -8.67 -19.88 -21.69
CA VAL A 50 -8.90 -18.73 -20.79
C VAL A 50 -7.60 -18.36 -20.07
N LEU A 51 -7.26 -17.07 -20.07
CA LEU A 51 -6.02 -16.57 -19.43
C LEU A 51 -6.11 -16.53 -17.90
N PHE A 52 -7.33 -16.48 -17.35
CA PHE A 52 -7.58 -16.38 -15.92
C PHE A 52 -8.71 -17.34 -15.52
N VAL A 53 -8.51 -18.09 -14.44
CA VAL A 53 -9.49 -19.01 -13.86
C VAL A 53 -9.68 -18.64 -12.38
N LYS A 54 -10.93 -18.57 -11.92
CA LYS A 54 -11.22 -18.45 -10.48
C LYS A 54 -10.84 -19.75 -9.78
N THR A 55 -9.74 -19.73 -9.03
CA THR A 55 -9.25 -20.90 -8.27
C THR A 55 -9.99 -21.11 -6.95
N GLN A 56 -10.33 -20.01 -6.25
CA GLN A 56 -10.93 -20.07 -4.92
C GLN A 56 -11.89 -18.90 -4.64
N SER A 57 -12.66 -19.02 -3.56
CA SER A 57 -13.55 -17.98 -3.04
C SER A 57 -13.56 -18.09 -1.52
N VAL A 58 -13.01 -17.09 -0.83
CA VAL A 58 -12.97 -17.05 0.64
C VAL A 58 -14.05 -16.07 1.11
N PRO A 59 -15.01 -16.48 1.97
CA PRO A 59 -16.00 -15.57 2.52
C PRO A 59 -15.38 -14.62 3.54
N LEU A 60 -16.13 -13.58 3.94
CA LEU A 60 -15.77 -12.78 5.12
C LEU A 60 -15.83 -13.67 6.38
N PRO A 61 -14.87 -13.53 7.34
CA PRO A 61 -14.92 -14.28 8.60
C PRO A 61 -16.21 -14.02 9.37
N ASP A 62 -16.80 -15.09 9.93
CA ASP A 62 -18.09 -15.00 10.62
C ASP A 62 -18.05 -14.03 11.82
N SER A 63 -16.88 -13.88 12.46
CA SER A 63 -16.61 -12.94 13.56
C SER A 63 -16.81 -11.46 13.20
N LEU A 64 -16.95 -11.12 11.91
CA LEU A 64 -17.35 -9.78 11.47
C LEU A 64 -18.86 -9.55 11.57
N PHE A 65 -19.68 -10.59 11.40
CA PHE A 65 -21.14 -10.44 11.48
C PHE A 65 -21.61 -10.20 12.90
N ASP A 66 -20.95 -10.80 13.90
CA ASP A 66 -21.18 -10.51 15.33
C ASP A 66 -20.99 -9.02 15.70
N GLN A 67 -20.23 -8.26 14.90
CA GLN A 67 -19.99 -6.83 15.07
C GLN A 67 -20.92 -5.94 14.22
N TYR A 68 -21.68 -6.54 13.28
CA TYR A 68 -22.49 -5.82 12.29
C TYR A 68 -23.80 -5.26 12.87
N ASP A 69 -24.32 -5.85 13.95
CA ASP A 69 -25.59 -5.45 14.57
C ASP A 69 -25.53 -4.12 15.37
N LEU A 70 -24.37 -3.44 15.40
CA LEU A 70 -24.13 -2.18 16.14
C LEU A 70 -23.96 -0.94 15.24
N LEU A 71 -24.15 -1.07 13.93
CA LEU A 71 -23.72 -0.11 12.89
C LEU A 71 -24.40 1.27 12.92
N HIS A 72 -23.61 2.34 12.75
CA HIS A 72 -24.08 3.72 12.93
C HIS A 72 -23.85 4.83 11.87
N CYS A 73 -23.15 4.73 10.72
CA CYS A 73 -22.17 3.78 10.19
C CYS A 73 -21.36 4.41 9.02
N ARG A 74 -20.06 4.09 8.91
CA ARG A 74 -19.25 4.15 7.67
C ARG A 74 -18.28 2.96 7.64
N CYS A 75 -18.20 2.25 6.51
CA CYS A 75 -17.33 1.09 6.35
C CYS A 75 -16.43 1.24 5.12
N PHE A 76 -15.14 0.99 5.28
CA PHE A 76 -14.16 0.91 4.20
C PHE A 76 -13.46 -0.45 4.26
N MET A 77 -13.03 -0.98 3.11
CA MET A 77 -12.32 -2.26 3.06
C MET A 77 -11.26 -2.26 1.98
N GLY A 78 -10.29 -3.16 2.11
CA GLY A 78 -9.24 -3.33 1.13
C GLY A 78 -8.36 -4.54 1.41
N LEU A 79 -7.23 -4.60 0.71
CA LEU A 79 -6.24 -5.66 0.80
C LEU A 79 -4.86 -5.04 1.04
N PHE A 80 -4.03 -5.78 1.75
CA PHE A 80 -2.59 -5.58 1.87
C PHE A 80 -1.88 -6.88 1.44
N PRO A 81 -1.65 -7.06 0.12
CA PRO A 81 -1.01 -8.26 -0.42
C PRO A 81 0.41 -8.49 0.13
N GLU A 82 1.12 -7.42 0.50
CA GLU A 82 2.48 -7.43 1.06
C GLU A 82 2.58 -8.20 2.39
N ILE A 83 1.47 -8.32 3.10
CA ILE A 83 1.35 -9.08 4.35
C ILE A 83 0.22 -10.12 4.28
N GLN A 84 -0.32 -10.38 3.09
CA GLN A 84 -1.43 -11.30 2.85
C GLN A 84 -2.61 -11.08 3.82
N ARG A 85 -3.03 -9.83 4.02
CA ARG A 85 -4.20 -9.50 4.86
C ARG A 85 -5.28 -8.77 4.07
N ALA A 86 -6.54 -9.10 4.31
CA ALA A 86 -7.66 -8.22 4.03
C ALA A 86 -7.94 -7.35 5.27
N TRP A 87 -8.58 -6.21 5.06
CA TRP A 87 -8.97 -5.31 6.14
C TRP A 87 -10.37 -4.72 5.93
N LEU A 88 -11.03 -4.40 7.04
CA LEU A 88 -12.34 -3.74 7.09
C LEU A 88 -12.35 -2.75 8.26
N THR A 89 -12.80 -1.52 8.03
CA THR A 89 -13.17 -0.60 9.10
C THR A 89 -14.66 -0.63 9.37
N ILE A 90 -15.02 -0.53 10.65
CA ILE A 90 -16.40 -0.28 11.11
C ILE A 90 -16.32 0.88 12.09
N ASP A 91 -16.74 2.07 11.63
CA ASP A 91 -16.64 3.32 12.37
C ASP A 91 -15.21 3.56 12.89
N HIS A 92 -14.94 3.38 14.19
CA HIS A 92 -13.63 3.59 14.82
C HIS A 92 -12.76 2.32 14.91
N ARG A 93 -13.29 1.15 14.51
CA ARG A 93 -12.61 -0.14 14.62
C ARG A 93 -12.01 -0.56 13.30
N LEU A 94 -10.85 -1.21 13.35
CA LEU A 94 -10.20 -1.82 12.20
C LEU A 94 -9.98 -3.31 12.44
N PHE A 95 -10.47 -4.14 11.53
CA PHE A 95 -10.30 -5.58 11.52
C PHE A 95 -9.35 -5.99 10.40
N LEU A 96 -8.45 -6.94 10.65
CA LEU A 96 -7.58 -7.55 9.65
C LEU A 96 -7.59 -9.08 9.77
N TRP A 97 -7.55 -9.80 8.65
CA TRP A 97 -7.50 -11.26 8.62
C TRP A 97 -6.75 -11.76 7.39
N ASN A 98 -6.25 -13.00 7.42
CA ASN A 98 -5.64 -13.64 6.26
C ASN A 98 -6.71 -13.91 5.19
N TYR A 99 -6.58 -13.33 4.00
CA TYR A 99 -7.55 -13.55 2.92
C TYR A 99 -7.41 -14.91 2.23
N GLU A 100 -6.34 -15.66 2.50
CA GLU A 100 -6.12 -16.98 1.89
C GLU A 100 -6.97 -18.08 2.55
N ASP A 101 -7.22 -17.99 3.86
CA ASP A 101 -7.94 -19.01 4.64
C ASP A 101 -8.92 -18.47 5.70
N GLY A 102 -9.04 -17.14 5.85
CA GLY A 102 -9.89 -16.51 6.87
C GLY A 102 -9.29 -16.48 8.28
N SER A 103 -8.06 -16.98 8.48
CA SER A 103 -7.41 -17.06 9.79
C SER A 103 -6.74 -15.75 10.22
N GLU A 104 -6.06 -15.77 11.38
CA GLU A 104 -5.34 -14.62 11.95
C GLU A 104 -6.18 -13.33 12.02
N PHE A 105 -7.39 -13.46 12.55
CA PHE A 105 -8.27 -12.34 12.83
C PHE A 105 -7.71 -11.45 13.94
N HIS A 106 -7.53 -10.18 13.63
CA HIS A 106 -7.06 -9.13 14.53
C HIS A 106 -8.05 -7.97 14.53
N ALA A 107 -8.27 -7.36 15.70
CA ALA A 107 -9.08 -6.16 15.87
C ALA A 107 -8.23 -5.06 16.52
N TYR A 108 -8.37 -3.83 16.02
CA TYR A 108 -7.81 -2.61 16.58
C TYR A 108 -8.95 -1.67 16.93
N GLU A 109 -9.13 -1.42 18.23
CA GLU A 109 -10.29 -0.69 18.79
C GLU A 109 -9.86 0.47 19.73
N GLU A 110 -8.62 0.96 19.61
CA GLU A 110 -8.09 2.03 20.47
C GLU A 110 -8.51 3.45 20.06
N GLN A 111 -9.40 3.60 19.08
CA GLN A 111 -9.80 4.90 18.53
C GLN A 111 -11.18 5.33 19.03
N ASP A 112 -11.29 6.59 19.44
CA ASP A 112 -12.59 7.22 19.73
C ASP A 112 -13.28 7.80 18.48
N GLN A 113 -12.52 7.97 17.39
CA GLN A 113 -12.96 8.63 16.16
C GLN A 113 -13.03 7.65 15.00
N ILE A 114 -13.92 7.92 14.03
CA ILE A 114 -14.04 7.07 12.84
C ILE A 114 -12.75 7.04 12.03
N ILE A 115 -12.41 5.86 11.51
CA ILE A 115 -11.27 5.66 10.61
C ILE A 115 -11.75 5.95 9.17
N ILE A 116 -11.18 6.99 8.55
CA ILE A 116 -11.58 7.49 7.23
C ILE A 116 -10.66 7.05 6.09
N SER A 117 -9.41 6.65 6.39
CA SER A 117 -8.46 6.13 5.42
C SER A 117 -7.43 5.22 6.12
N VAL A 118 -6.96 4.20 5.41
CA VAL A 118 -6.03 3.18 5.91
C VAL A 118 -5.02 2.88 4.79
N ALA A 119 -3.72 2.86 5.11
CA ALA A 119 -2.68 2.46 4.17
C ALA A 119 -1.59 1.62 4.86
N LEU A 120 -1.03 0.65 4.12
CA LEU A 120 0.18 -0.06 4.54
C LEU A 120 1.38 0.49 3.75
N VAL A 121 2.44 0.88 4.46
CA VAL A 121 3.62 1.52 3.87
C VAL A 121 4.91 0.90 4.42
N LYS A 122 6.05 1.17 3.78
CA LYS A 122 7.36 0.78 4.34
C LYS A 122 7.79 1.77 5.43
N PRO A 123 8.45 1.32 6.51
CA PRO A 123 9.09 2.20 7.47
C PRO A 123 10.43 2.72 6.94
N ARG A 124 10.86 3.87 7.45
CA ARG A 124 12.27 4.30 7.39
C ARG A 124 13.12 3.32 8.20
N THR A 125 14.20 2.84 7.60
CA THR A 125 15.06 1.75 8.13
C THR A 125 15.84 2.12 9.39
N ASP A 126 15.94 3.41 9.71
CA ASP A 126 16.68 4.00 10.82
C ASP A 126 15.79 4.51 11.97
N VAL A 127 14.46 4.42 11.84
CA VAL A 127 13.50 5.06 12.78
C VAL A 127 12.84 4.08 13.75
N LEU A 128 12.62 2.83 13.36
CA LEU A 128 11.89 1.83 14.14
C LEU A 128 12.76 0.60 14.40
N ASP A 129 12.33 -0.25 15.35
CA ASP A 129 12.95 -1.55 15.57
C ASP A 129 12.94 -2.38 14.27
N SER A 130 14.09 -2.97 13.94
CA SER A 130 14.31 -3.89 12.82
C SER A 130 13.26 -4.99 12.61
N GLN A 131 12.51 -5.38 13.65
CA GLN A 131 11.42 -6.34 13.51
C GLN A 131 10.16 -5.77 12.83
N ILE A 132 9.97 -4.44 12.87
CA ILE A 132 8.87 -3.73 12.23
C ILE A 132 9.26 -3.50 10.76
N ASN A 133 8.58 -4.19 9.84
CA ASN A 133 8.89 -4.16 8.41
C ASN A 133 7.82 -3.47 7.55
N HIS A 134 6.69 -3.12 8.15
CA HIS A 134 5.65 -2.26 7.57
C HIS A 134 5.12 -1.29 8.64
N LEU A 135 4.54 -0.19 8.18
CA LEU A 135 3.74 0.73 8.98
C LEU A 135 2.31 0.69 8.47
N LEU A 136 1.35 0.55 9.37
CA LEU A 136 -0.07 0.72 9.11
C LEU A 136 -0.46 2.13 9.52
N VAL A 137 -0.77 2.97 8.54
CA VAL A 137 -1.15 4.37 8.73
C VAL A 137 -2.66 4.45 8.74
N LEU A 138 -3.23 4.95 9.83
CA LEU A 138 -4.66 5.20 10.00
C LEU A 138 -4.91 6.70 9.98
N ALA A 139 -5.93 7.16 9.26
CA ALA A 139 -6.41 8.54 9.37
C ALA A 139 -7.80 8.57 10.02
N THR A 140 -7.97 9.47 10.97
CA THR A 140 -9.26 9.90 11.54
C THR A 140 -9.53 11.36 11.11
N PRO A 141 -10.71 11.94 11.39
CA PRO A 141 -10.95 13.36 11.18
C PRO A 141 -10.00 14.30 11.94
N LEU A 142 -9.34 13.85 13.00
CA LEU A 142 -8.52 14.68 13.90
C LEU A 142 -7.00 14.43 13.78
N GLU A 143 -6.59 13.19 13.47
CA GLU A 143 -5.18 12.81 13.41
C GLU A 143 -4.89 11.64 12.46
N ALA A 144 -3.64 11.55 12.00
CA ALA A 144 -3.08 10.38 11.34
C ALA A 144 -2.09 9.68 12.27
N ILE A 145 -2.23 8.36 12.42
CA ILE A 145 -1.58 7.52 13.44
C ILE A 145 -0.81 6.41 12.75
N LEU A 146 0.41 6.14 13.24
CA LEU A 146 1.32 5.15 12.66
C LEU A 146 1.44 3.95 13.60
N LEU A 147 0.95 2.78 13.18
CA LEU A 147 1.14 1.52 13.90
C LEU A 147 2.25 0.70 13.24
N GLY A 148 3.15 0.14 14.05
CA GLY A 148 4.20 -0.77 13.59
C GLY A 148 3.60 -2.13 13.26
N VAL A 149 4.05 -2.73 12.16
CA VAL A 149 3.64 -4.08 11.74
C VAL A 149 4.89 -4.93 11.51
N ALA A 150 4.98 -6.06 12.21
CA ALA A 150 5.93 -7.12 11.91
C ALA A 150 5.20 -8.26 11.20
N SER A 151 5.41 -8.41 9.90
CA SER A 151 4.98 -9.59 9.14
C SER A 151 6.13 -10.60 9.04
N ARG A 152 5.90 -11.84 9.44
CA ARG A 152 6.90 -12.91 9.47
C ARG A 152 6.42 -14.10 8.63
N PRO A 153 7.17 -14.54 7.60
CA PRO A 153 6.77 -15.69 6.79
C PRO A 153 6.76 -16.97 7.64
N SER A 154 5.69 -17.75 7.54
CA SER A 154 5.51 -19.00 8.27
C SER A 154 5.55 -20.20 7.31
N LYS A 155 6.26 -21.27 7.69
CA LYS A 155 6.22 -22.54 6.94
C LYS A 155 4.98 -23.38 7.24
N LYS A 156 4.19 -23.00 8.25
CA LYS A 156 3.01 -23.76 8.73
C LYS A 156 1.68 -23.09 8.42
N LYS A 157 1.68 -21.76 8.27
CA LYS A 157 0.52 -20.95 7.90
C LYS A 157 0.78 -20.29 6.57
N ALA A 158 -0.15 -20.48 5.62
CA ALA A 158 -0.33 -19.55 4.52
C ALA A 158 -0.56 -18.13 5.11
N GLY A 159 -0.25 -17.07 4.36
CA GLY A 159 -0.34 -15.70 4.89
C GLY A 159 0.72 -15.23 5.90
N GLY A 160 1.58 -16.11 6.45
CA GLY A 160 2.52 -15.75 7.52
C GLY A 160 1.86 -15.35 8.85
N GLU A 161 2.66 -14.93 9.84
CA GLU A 161 2.19 -14.37 11.11
C GLU A 161 2.38 -12.85 11.11
N VAL A 162 1.36 -12.10 11.54
CA VAL A 162 1.41 -10.62 11.62
C VAL A 162 1.22 -10.17 13.06
N THR A 163 2.06 -9.24 13.53
CA THR A 163 1.97 -8.62 14.87
C THR A 163 1.97 -7.10 14.76
N PHE A 164 1.09 -6.44 15.52
CA PHE A 164 0.94 -4.99 15.56
C PHE A 164 1.60 -4.39 16.81
N TYR A 165 2.16 -3.19 16.67
CA TYR A 165 2.89 -2.47 17.71
C TYR A 165 2.47 -0.99 17.75
N SER A 166 2.10 -0.47 18.91
CA SER A 166 1.88 0.97 19.08
C SER A 166 3.24 1.70 19.05
N THR A 167 3.40 2.67 18.15
CA THR A 167 4.66 3.44 18.00
C THR A 167 4.67 4.75 18.79
N GLN A 168 3.49 5.20 19.26
CA GLN A 168 3.23 6.53 19.80
C GLN A 168 3.59 7.67 18.82
N LEU A 169 3.51 7.42 17.51
CA LEU A 169 3.68 8.42 16.45
C LEU A 169 2.32 8.78 15.84
N ASN A 170 1.93 10.04 15.99
CA ASN A 170 0.76 10.62 15.35
C ASN A 170 1.03 12.06 14.89
N VAL A 171 0.15 12.58 14.03
CA VAL A 171 0.14 13.98 13.59
C VAL A 171 -1.30 14.48 13.48
N PRO A 172 -1.61 15.73 13.90
CA PRO A 172 -2.95 16.27 13.71
C PRO A 172 -3.24 16.49 12.22
N THR A 173 -4.46 16.17 11.80
CA THR A 173 -4.96 16.50 10.46
C THR A 173 -5.35 17.97 10.33
N ASP A 174 -5.52 18.68 11.46
CA ASP A 174 -6.01 20.07 11.54
C ASP A 174 -7.42 20.22 10.93
N ASN A 175 -8.28 19.22 11.14
CA ASN A 175 -9.63 19.06 10.56
C ASN A 175 -9.67 18.91 9.03
N VAL A 176 -8.52 18.71 8.36
CA VAL A 176 -8.48 18.33 6.94
C VAL A 176 -8.77 16.83 6.85
N SER A 177 -9.83 16.45 6.14
CA SER A 177 -10.12 15.04 5.91
C SER A 177 -9.06 14.44 4.97
N ILE A 178 -8.34 13.43 5.45
CA ILE A 178 -7.33 12.71 4.67
C ILE A 178 -7.99 11.53 3.96
N HIS A 179 -8.00 11.56 2.63
CA HIS A 179 -8.73 10.57 1.83
C HIS A 179 -7.83 9.46 1.29
N HIS A 180 -6.59 9.79 0.93
CA HIS A 180 -5.64 8.85 0.37
C HIS A 180 -4.27 9.00 1.03
N MET A 181 -3.56 7.89 1.22
CA MET A 181 -2.21 7.87 1.79
C MET A 181 -1.34 6.86 1.02
N VAL A 182 -0.08 7.21 0.76
CA VAL A 182 0.87 6.33 0.07
C VAL A 182 2.26 6.41 0.68
N GLY A 183 3.01 5.32 0.61
CA GLY A 183 4.41 5.25 1.01
C GLY A 183 5.36 5.12 -0.17
N SER A 184 6.60 5.56 -0.02
CA SER A 184 7.71 5.18 -0.92
C SER A 184 8.49 3.99 -0.36
N ALA A 185 9.27 3.33 -1.19
CA ALA A 185 10.21 2.28 -0.78
C ALA A 185 11.24 2.75 0.26
N ALA A 186 11.57 4.06 0.27
CA ALA A 186 12.43 4.71 1.26
C ALA A 186 11.71 5.12 2.57
N GLY A 187 10.43 4.78 2.72
CA GLY A 187 9.64 5.03 3.94
C GLY A 187 9.15 6.46 4.13
N ARG A 188 9.12 7.28 3.07
CA ARG A 188 8.36 8.55 3.08
C ARG A 188 6.87 8.23 3.05
N ILE A 189 6.05 9.04 3.70
CA ILE A 189 4.59 8.83 3.79
C ILE A 189 3.90 10.11 3.35
N PHE A 190 3.08 10.03 2.31
CA PHE A 190 2.33 11.14 1.75
C PHE A 190 0.83 10.99 2.04
N MET A 191 0.15 12.11 2.26
CA MET A 191 -1.29 12.19 2.51
C MET A 191 -1.94 13.21 1.57
N ALA A 192 -3.11 12.86 1.03
CA ALA A 192 -3.96 13.73 0.24
C ALA A 192 -5.10 14.29 1.09
N GLY A 193 -5.14 15.62 1.23
CA GLY A 193 -6.19 16.34 1.93
C GLY A 193 -7.40 16.66 1.04
N SER A 194 -8.56 16.80 1.69
CA SER A 194 -9.79 17.35 1.09
C SER A 194 -9.66 18.80 0.62
N ASP A 195 -8.64 19.51 1.11
CA ASP A 195 -8.34 20.92 0.84
C ASP A 195 -7.41 21.14 -0.36
N SER A 196 -7.37 20.16 -1.28
CA SER A 196 -6.48 20.13 -2.46
C SER A 196 -4.98 20.09 -2.13
N ASN A 197 -4.57 19.93 -0.87
CA ASN A 197 -3.16 19.89 -0.48
C ASN A 197 -2.57 18.47 -0.37
N LEU A 198 -1.27 18.39 -0.65
CA LEU A 198 -0.44 17.23 -0.36
C LEU A 198 0.39 17.48 0.90
N TYR A 199 0.49 16.46 1.74
CA TYR A 199 1.26 16.50 2.97
C TYR A 199 2.25 15.34 3.03
N GLU A 200 3.38 15.53 3.73
CA GLU A 200 4.30 14.46 4.14
C GLU A 200 4.25 14.29 5.67
N ILE A 201 4.15 13.05 6.14
CA ILE A 201 4.44 12.71 7.54
C ILE A 201 5.95 12.49 7.67
N VAL A 202 6.60 13.36 8.43
CA VAL A 202 8.02 13.24 8.77
C VAL A 202 8.12 12.73 10.21
N TYR A 203 8.75 11.57 10.37
CA TYR A 203 8.91 10.87 11.65
C TYR A 203 10.36 10.43 11.87
N ALA A 204 10.78 10.35 13.13
CA ALA A 204 12.16 10.10 13.56
C ALA A 204 12.22 9.17 14.78
N ALA A 205 13.38 8.58 15.04
CA ALA A 205 13.58 7.67 16.18
C ALA A 205 13.39 8.39 17.53
N GLU A 206 14.03 9.55 17.68
CA GLU A 206 14.06 10.37 18.89
C GLU A 206 13.44 11.76 18.66
N GLU A 207 13.08 12.45 19.74
CA GLU A 207 12.67 13.85 19.69
C GLU A 207 13.88 14.77 19.78
N GLY A 208 13.99 15.72 18.84
CA GLY A 208 15.06 16.72 18.83
C GLY A 208 14.64 17.99 19.57
N TRP A 209 15.61 18.71 20.15
CA TRP A 209 15.40 19.94 20.94
C TRP A 209 14.46 20.96 20.27
N PHE A 210 14.47 21.05 18.93
CA PHE A 210 13.64 21.95 18.14
C PHE A 210 12.71 21.21 17.15
N SER A 211 12.54 19.89 17.27
CA SER A 211 11.81 19.09 16.29
C SER A 211 11.11 17.88 16.91
N ARG A 212 9.78 17.88 16.86
CA ARG A 212 8.94 16.75 17.27
C ARG A 212 9.33 15.46 16.54
N ARG A 213 9.21 14.35 17.27
CA ARG A 213 9.43 12.98 16.79
C ARG A 213 8.51 12.58 15.61
N CYS A 214 7.33 13.19 15.51
CA CYS A 214 6.43 13.08 14.37
C CYS A 214 5.85 14.46 14.01
N ARG A 215 5.76 14.81 12.72
CA ARG A 215 5.15 16.07 12.25
C ARG A 215 4.58 15.96 10.84
N LYS A 216 3.50 16.69 10.58
CA LYS A 216 2.93 16.91 9.24
C LYS A 216 3.61 18.10 8.57
N VAL A 217 3.97 17.97 7.30
CA VAL A 217 4.52 19.05 6.47
C VAL A 217 3.61 19.22 5.26
N ASN A 218 3.11 20.43 4.98
CA ASN A 218 2.37 20.71 3.74
C ASN A 218 3.38 20.95 2.60
N LEU A 219 3.21 20.24 1.49
CA LEU A 219 4.11 20.26 0.33
C LEU A 219 3.64 21.22 -0.79
N THR A 220 2.36 21.58 -0.80
CA THR A 220 1.70 22.33 -1.89
C THR A 220 1.27 23.74 -1.49
N ALA A 221 1.13 24.03 -0.20
CA ALA A 221 0.78 25.35 0.28
C ALA A 221 1.85 26.39 -0.08
N SER A 222 1.50 27.29 -0.98
CA SER A 222 2.27 28.49 -1.27
C SER A 222 2.17 29.47 -0.08
N ILE A 223 3.26 30.16 0.28
CA ILE A 223 3.26 31.13 1.40
C ILE A 223 2.13 32.16 1.27
N TYR A 224 1.74 32.50 0.04
CA TYR A 224 0.66 33.43 -0.26
C TYR A 224 -0.75 32.93 0.12
N SER A 225 -1.01 31.61 0.19
CA SER A 225 -2.35 31.10 0.53
C SER A 225 -2.72 31.37 1.99
N TYR A 226 -1.74 31.47 2.89
CA TYR A 226 -1.95 31.85 4.29
C TYR A 226 -2.26 33.35 4.50
N LEU A 227 -2.02 34.20 3.49
CA LEU A 227 -2.18 35.65 3.57
C LEU A 227 -3.42 36.16 2.83
N MET A 228 -4.11 35.29 2.09
CA MET A 228 -5.30 35.66 1.32
C MET A 228 -6.59 35.45 2.15
N PRO A 229 -7.45 36.46 2.28
CA PRO A 229 -8.77 36.30 2.87
C PRO A 229 -9.62 35.25 2.14
N SER A 230 -10.31 34.40 2.90
CA SER A 230 -11.05 33.22 2.42
C SER A 230 -12.17 33.51 1.40
N PHE A 231 -12.57 34.78 1.24
CA PHE A 231 -13.56 35.20 0.24
C PHE A 231 -12.95 35.52 -1.14
N LEU A 232 -11.62 35.63 -1.25
CA LEU A 232 -10.91 35.81 -2.53
C LEU A 232 -10.51 34.47 -3.16
N THR A 233 -10.38 33.42 -2.36
CA THR A 233 -10.19 32.03 -2.81
C THR A 233 -11.51 31.44 -3.29
N GLY A 234 -12.10 32.03 -4.33
CA GLY A 234 -13.41 31.66 -4.89
C GLY A 234 -13.41 30.37 -5.71
N SER A 235 -12.48 29.46 -5.47
CA SER A 235 -12.42 28.12 -6.07
C SER A 235 -12.99 27.10 -5.08
N GLU A 236 -14.01 26.37 -5.52
CA GLU A 236 -14.40 25.11 -4.89
C GLU A 236 -13.16 24.19 -4.85
N SER A 237 -12.86 23.61 -3.68
CA SER A 237 -11.65 22.79 -3.51
C SER A 237 -11.81 21.47 -4.24
N ASP A 238 -10.99 21.23 -5.26
CA ASP A 238 -10.92 19.95 -5.99
C ASP A 238 -9.97 19.00 -5.23
N PRO A 239 -10.47 17.99 -4.49
CA PRO A 239 -9.64 17.20 -3.59
C PRO A 239 -8.78 16.21 -4.38
N VAL A 240 -7.56 15.95 -3.90
CA VAL A 240 -6.72 14.89 -4.49
C VAL A 240 -7.30 13.53 -4.14
N ILE A 241 -7.98 12.90 -5.11
CA ILE A 241 -8.71 11.63 -4.91
C ILE A 241 -7.78 10.41 -4.77
N HIS A 242 -6.58 10.46 -5.35
CA HIS A 242 -5.66 9.33 -5.40
C HIS A 242 -4.22 9.82 -5.60
N MET A 243 -3.26 9.04 -5.11
CA MET A 243 -1.82 9.26 -5.31
C MET A 243 -1.15 7.94 -5.67
N VAL A 244 -0.06 8.00 -6.42
CA VAL A 244 0.83 6.87 -6.67
C VAL A 244 2.28 7.32 -6.51
N VAL A 245 3.14 6.42 -6.05
CA VAL A 245 4.59 6.63 -6.01
C VAL A 245 5.21 5.75 -7.10
N ASP A 246 6.12 6.33 -7.88
CA ASP A 246 6.96 5.59 -8.83
C ASP A 246 8.39 5.52 -8.28
N ASP A 247 8.64 4.53 -7.42
CA ASP A 247 9.96 4.31 -6.82
C ASP A 247 11.07 4.03 -7.85
N SER A 248 10.74 3.74 -9.12
CA SER A 248 11.76 3.55 -10.17
C SER A 248 12.36 4.87 -10.67
N ARG A 249 11.78 6.02 -10.28
CA ARG A 249 12.17 7.38 -10.68
C ARG A 249 12.43 8.31 -9.50
N GLN A 250 12.60 7.76 -8.28
CA GLN A 250 12.84 8.49 -7.03
C GLN A 250 14.30 8.35 -6.57
#